data_AF-A0A9N8E3S4-F1
#
_entry.id   AF-A0A9N8E3S4-F1
#
_cell.length_a   1.000
_cell.length_b   1.000
_cell.length_c   1.000
_cell.angle_alpha   90.00
_cell.angle_beta   90.00
_cell.angle_gamma   90.00
#
_symmetry.space_group_name_H-M   'P 1'
#
loop_
_entity.id
_entity.type
_entity.pdbx_description
1 polymer ?
#
loop_
_entity_poly.entity_id
_entity_poly.type
_entity_poly.pdbx_seq_one_letter_code
_entity_poly.pdbx_strand_id
1 'polypeptide(L)'
;MKDSTTSEVNIDGDGATEGCGNSIPNEKIGTEASHGCLSRSRTGTLETICESSSDTGIDLEAAPQDLVADDVPGSMYIPDARRIEAVRDGLLRVLDGPFFQTLGLLVLLLVVIDGAFFFFLLVGWHGLCPPGTNDCDQRNYWYNFSVQVLTLLFTYSALISLPWRCANLIHLTRPSRATTADSSNATAGTNLQGLATEEPWFYIPTTRRVWLTTLLLWNSLFQFLNQASRIVYSDYESQSSFPGCLWTNLFFGLSFLCAAVAGAWIAWETKLLRQAYPGKFGMGPVDAFQEFYQTYFGGQCTLPRNRREQESVDEEEG
;
A
#
# COMPACT_ATOMS: atom_id res chain seq x y z
N MET A 1 -28.05 -39.43 40.88
CA MET A 1 -29.46 -39.01 40.79
C MET A 1 -29.55 -37.54 41.16
N LYS A 2 -29.41 -36.68 40.15
CA LYS A 2 -29.71 -35.25 40.18
C LYS A 2 -30.24 -34.94 38.79
N ASP A 3 -31.55 -34.84 38.68
CA ASP A 3 -32.24 -34.52 37.44
C ASP A 3 -31.99 -33.05 37.13
N SER A 4 -31.47 -32.78 35.93
CA SER A 4 -31.29 -31.44 35.40
C SER A 4 -32.19 -31.30 34.20
N THR A 5 -33.31 -30.60 34.40
CA THR A 5 -34.36 -30.35 33.44
C THR A 5 -33.86 -29.36 32.39
N THR A 6 -33.75 -29.80 31.15
CA THR A 6 -33.44 -28.98 29.98
C THR A 6 -34.73 -28.33 29.48
N SER A 7 -34.81 -27.01 29.51
CA SER A 7 -35.90 -26.25 28.88
C SER A 7 -35.52 -25.96 27.43
N GLU A 8 -36.24 -26.59 26.50
CA GLU A 8 -36.22 -26.26 25.07
C GLU A 8 -36.99 -24.95 24.83
N VAL A 9 -36.37 -24.00 24.15
CA VAL A 9 -37.04 -22.80 23.61
C VAL A 9 -37.16 -23.00 22.10
N ASN A 10 -38.37 -23.34 21.65
CA ASN A 10 -38.78 -23.29 20.25
C ASN A 10 -39.03 -21.83 19.87
N ILE A 11 -38.37 -21.36 18.82
CA ILE A 11 -38.71 -20.10 18.13
C ILE A 11 -39.20 -20.48 16.74
N ASP A 12 -40.53 -20.55 16.60
CA ASP A 12 -41.22 -20.55 15.32
C ASP A 12 -41.21 -19.11 14.77
N GLY A 13 -40.66 -18.95 13.56
CA GLY A 13 -40.62 -17.68 12.84
C GLY A 13 -41.25 -17.84 11.46
N ASP A 14 -42.58 -17.67 11.41
CA ASP A 14 -43.35 -17.58 10.17
C ASP A 14 -43.30 -16.15 9.57
N GLY A 15 -43.09 -16.11 8.26
CA GLY A 15 -43.88 -15.27 7.33
C GLY A 15 -43.56 -13.77 7.21
N ALA A 16 -43.04 -13.36 6.06
CA ALA A 16 -43.75 -12.48 5.09
C ALA A 16 -42.76 -11.91 4.05
N THR A 17 -42.93 -12.34 2.80
CA THR A 17 -42.36 -11.73 1.59
C THR A 17 -43.48 -11.08 0.80
N GLU A 18 -43.38 -9.76 0.55
CA GLU A 18 -44.07 -8.91 -0.45
C GLU A 18 -43.89 -7.46 0.05
N GLY A 19 -43.57 -6.41 -0.71
CA GLY A 19 -43.43 -6.12 -2.12
C GLY A 19 -43.23 -4.60 -2.27
N CYS A 20 -43.16 -4.11 -3.52
CA CYS A 20 -43.06 -2.71 -3.96
C CYS A 20 -41.66 -2.05 -3.78
N GLY A 21 -40.90 -1.70 -4.82
CA GLY A 21 -41.33 -1.05 -6.06
C GLY A 21 -41.24 0.46 -5.85
N ASN A 22 -40.12 1.08 -6.27
CA ASN A 22 -40.09 2.50 -6.59
C ASN A 22 -38.94 2.81 -7.57
N SER A 23 -39.40 3.18 -8.77
CA SER A 23 -38.70 3.82 -9.87
C SER A 23 -38.04 5.14 -9.46
N ILE A 24 -36.78 5.32 -9.87
CA ILE A 24 -36.06 6.60 -9.81
C ILE A 24 -36.02 7.18 -11.23
N PRO A 25 -36.35 8.48 -11.41
CA PRO A 25 -36.40 9.10 -12.72
C PRO A 25 -35.01 9.44 -13.26
N ASN A 26 -34.90 9.29 -14.58
CA ASN A 26 -33.83 9.81 -15.44
C ASN A 26 -33.68 11.33 -15.27
N GLU A 27 -32.51 11.79 -14.85
CA GLU A 27 -32.11 13.19 -14.99
C GLU A 27 -30.97 13.29 -16.00
N LYS A 28 -31.25 14.01 -17.08
CA LYS A 28 -30.33 14.38 -18.15
C LYS A 28 -29.28 15.33 -17.58
N ILE A 29 -28.00 14.98 -17.71
CA ILE A 29 -26.91 15.95 -17.59
C ILE A 29 -26.14 15.96 -18.91
N GLY A 30 -26.08 17.16 -19.47
CA GLY A 30 -25.56 17.44 -20.80
C GLY A 30 -24.06 17.18 -20.93
N THR A 31 -23.71 16.63 -22.07
CA THR A 31 -22.36 16.53 -22.60
C THR A 31 -21.91 17.91 -23.06
N GLU A 32 -21.00 18.54 -22.32
CA GLU A 32 -20.13 19.58 -22.85
C GLU A 32 -18.75 18.97 -23.14
N ALA A 33 -18.34 19.15 -24.38
CA ALA A 33 -17.04 18.77 -24.90
C ALA A 33 -15.95 19.63 -24.24
N SER A 34 -14.86 18.99 -23.80
CA SER A 34 -13.63 19.69 -23.49
C SER A 34 -12.46 18.97 -24.14
N HIS A 35 -11.87 19.67 -25.11
CA HIS A 35 -10.55 19.41 -25.67
C HIS A 35 -9.47 19.68 -24.61
N GLY A 36 -8.47 18.81 -24.47
CA GLY A 36 -7.31 19.13 -23.62
C GLY A 36 -6.27 18.04 -23.46
N CYS A 37 -5.20 18.13 -24.26
CA CYS A 37 -3.82 17.70 -24.06
C CYS A 37 -3.51 16.40 -23.31
N LEU A 38 -3.18 15.36 -24.08
CA LEU A 38 -2.36 14.21 -23.65
C LEU A 38 -0.91 14.66 -23.40
N SER A 39 -0.50 14.73 -22.12
CA SER A 39 0.91 14.74 -21.74
C SER A 39 1.40 13.30 -21.57
N ARG A 40 2.32 12.93 -22.44
CA ARG A 40 2.95 11.60 -22.56
C ARG A 40 4.04 11.46 -21.50
N SER A 41 3.81 10.64 -20.48
CA SER A 41 4.86 10.23 -19.54
C SER A 41 5.62 9.02 -20.09
N ARG A 42 6.93 9.18 -20.20
CA ARG A 42 7.88 8.26 -20.84
C ARG A 42 8.48 7.35 -19.77
N THR A 43 8.11 6.07 -19.74
CA THR A 43 8.87 5.03 -19.03
C THR A 43 9.06 3.82 -19.93
N GLY A 44 10.31 3.32 -19.98
CA GLY A 44 10.65 2.01 -20.53
C GLY A 44 11.40 2.02 -21.87
N THR A 45 12.65 2.47 -21.89
CA THR A 45 13.58 2.09 -22.96
C THR A 45 14.14 0.70 -22.63
N LEU A 46 13.70 -0.29 -23.39
CA LEU A 46 14.36 -1.58 -23.55
C LEU A 46 15.42 -1.35 -24.64
N GLU A 47 16.69 -1.25 -24.24
CA GLU A 47 17.80 -1.18 -25.19
C GLU A 47 17.89 -2.49 -25.97
N THR A 48 17.43 -2.44 -27.22
CA THR A 48 17.76 -3.45 -28.23
C THR A 48 18.96 -2.92 -29.00
N ILE A 49 20.09 -3.60 -28.81
CA ILE A 49 21.32 -3.39 -29.57
C ILE A 49 21.04 -3.82 -31.01
N CYS A 50 21.08 -2.86 -31.94
CA CYS A 50 21.28 -3.13 -33.37
C CYS A 50 22.50 -2.32 -33.82
N GLU A 51 23.64 -3.01 -33.97
CA GLU A 51 24.80 -2.53 -34.70
C GLU A 51 24.55 -2.57 -36.22
N SER A 52 25.36 -1.78 -36.93
CA SER A 52 25.75 -1.87 -38.35
C SER A 52 25.00 -1.00 -39.40
N SER A 53 25.59 0.19 -39.58
CA SER A 53 26.41 0.59 -40.76
C SER A 53 25.79 1.41 -41.92
N SER A 54 26.69 2.21 -42.48
CA SER A 54 26.67 3.04 -43.71
C SER A 54 25.98 4.42 -43.58
N ASP A 55 26.70 5.54 -43.43
CA ASP A 55 27.71 6.17 -44.32
C ASP A 55 27.06 6.96 -45.46
N THR A 56 26.81 8.26 -45.22
CA THR A 56 26.84 9.33 -46.23
C THR A 56 27.12 10.66 -45.52
N GLY A 57 28.23 11.29 -45.91
CA GLY A 57 28.67 12.57 -45.40
C GLY A 57 27.69 13.72 -45.67
N ILE A 58 27.64 14.64 -44.72
CA ILE A 58 27.06 15.97 -44.87
C ILE A 58 28.08 16.96 -44.31
N ASP A 59 28.34 17.96 -45.13
CA ASP A 59 29.38 18.96 -44.96
C ASP A 59 29.21 19.80 -43.69
N LEU A 60 30.36 20.04 -43.07
CA LEU A 60 30.58 20.86 -41.89
C LEU A 60 30.35 22.33 -42.24
N GLU A 61 29.13 22.83 -42.06
CA GLU A 61 28.87 24.28 -42.02
C GLU A 61 29.02 24.77 -40.57
N ALA A 62 30.13 25.45 -40.32
CA ALA A 62 30.50 26.00 -39.03
C ALA A 62 29.51 27.11 -38.62
N ALA A 63 28.54 26.76 -37.79
CA ALA A 63 27.66 27.72 -37.15
C ALA A 63 28.44 28.57 -36.12
N PRO A 64 28.11 29.87 -35.98
CA PRO A 64 28.77 30.75 -35.03
C PRO A 64 28.50 30.30 -33.60
N GLN A 65 29.57 30.04 -32.84
CA GLN A 65 29.51 29.86 -31.38
C GLN A 65 29.31 31.21 -30.71
N ASP A 66 28.10 31.76 -30.78
CA ASP A 66 27.71 32.85 -29.89
C ASP A 66 27.39 32.25 -28.52
N LEU A 67 28.31 32.53 -27.59
CA LEU A 67 28.21 32.32 -26.15
C LEU A 67 26.94 32.98 -25.60
N VAL A 68 25.82 32.25 -25.62
CA VAL A 68 24.81 32.39 -24.58
C VAL A 68 25.26 31.46 -23.47
N ALA A 69 25.94 32.03 -22.47
CA ALA A 69 26.03 31.40 -21.17
C ALA A 69 24.60 31.33 -20.65
N ASP A 70 23.88 30.28 -21.06
CA ASP A 70 22.62 29.91 -20.46
C ASP A 70 22.88 29.86 -18.96
N ASP A 71 22.17 30.74 -18.27
CA ASP A 71 22.08 30.83 -16.82
C ASP A 71 21.56 29.47 -16.36
N VAL A 72 22.47 28.48 -16.21
CA VAL A 72 22.14 27.13 -15.77
C VAL A 72 21.46 27.34 -14.42
N PRO A 73 20.14 27.15 -14.30
CA PRO A 73 19.40 27.51 -13.11
C PRO A 73 20.10 26.83 -11.95
N GLY A 74 20.60 27.67 -11.04
CA GLY A 74 21.70 27.36 -10.14
C GLY A 74 21.61 25.93 -9.61
N SER A 75 22.66 25.15 -9.88
CA SER A 75 22.89 23.82 -9.30
C SER A 75 22.39 23.82 -7.86
N MET A 76 21.23 23.20 -7.63
CA MET A 76 20.59 23.13 -6.32
C MET A 76 21.60 22.50 -5.37
N TYR A 77 22.20 23.32 -4.51
CA TYR A 77 23.19 22.86 -3.55
C TYR A 77 22.48 21.97 -2.53
N ILE A 78 22.68 20.66 -2.66
CA ILE A 78 22.22 19.70 -1.67
C ILE A 78 23.27 19.71 -0.56
N PRO A 79 22.96 20.23 0.64
CA PRO A 79 23.92 20.23 1.73
C PRO A 79 24.34 18.80 2.07
N ASP A 80 25.61 18.61 2.40
CA ASP A 80 26.16 17.31 2.77
C ASP A 80 25.32 16.65 3.87
N ALA A 81 24.76 15.48 3.56
CA ALA A 81 23.92 14.72 4.48
C ALA A 81 24.70 14.34 5.74
N ARG A 82 24.08 14.45 6.92
CA ARG A 82 24.71 13.97 8.16
C ARG A 82 24.90 12.45 8.07
N ARG A 83 25.91 11.91 8.77
CA ARG A 83 26.19 10.45 8.80
C ARG A 83 24.95 9.60 9.10
N ILE A 84 24.07 10.06 10.00
CA ILE A 84 22.82 9.37 10.36
C ILE A 84 21.82 9.39 9.18
N GLU A 85 21.73 10.49 8.45
CA GLU A 85 20.87 10.62 7.27
C GLU A 85 21.39 9.73 6.13
N ALA A 86 22.71 9.65 5.95
CA ALA A 86 23.32 8.73 4.98
C ALA A 86 23.01 7.26 5.30
N VAL A 87 23.08 6.85 6.57
CA VAL A 87 22.71 5.48 7.00
C VAL A 87 21.22 5.21 6.79
N ARG A 88 20.36 6.16 7.18
CA ARG A 88 18.91 6.09 6.97
C ARG A 88 18.59 5.91 5.49
N ASP A 89 19.15 6.75 4.63
CA ASP A 89 18.86 6.77 3.20
C ASP A 89 19.43 5.53 2.51
N GLY A 90 20.60 5.06 2.94
CA GLY A 90 21.15 3.77 2.52
C GLY A 90 20.22 2.61 2.86
N LEU A 91 19.69 2.56 4.09
CA LEU A 91 18.75 1.53 4.52
C LEU A 91 17.43 1.60 3.74
N LEU A 92 16.84 2.78 3.57
CA LEU A 92 15.61 2.96 2.80
C LEU A 92 15.80 2.57 1.33
N ARG A 93 16.94 2.91 0.73
CA ARG A 93 17.27 2.52 -0.65
C ARG A 93 17.44 1.01 -0.81
N VAL A 94 18.04 0.35 0.17
CA VAL A 94 18.14 -1.11 0.18
C VAL A 94 16.74 -1.74 0.26
N LEU A 95 15.87 -1.23 1.15
CA LEU A 95 14.50 -1.73 1.33
C LEU A 95 13.58 -1.45 0.14
N ASP A 96 13.85 -0.41 -0.64
CA ASP A 96 13.13 -0.10 -1.89
C ASP A 96 13.66 -0.89 -3.10
N GLY A 97 14.67 -1.73 -2.89
CA GLY A 97 15.20 -2.59 -3.95
C GLY A 97 14.18 -3.64 -4.42
N PRO A 98 14.31 -4.13 -5.68
CA PRO A 98 13.37 -5.09 -6.27
C PRO A 98 13.28 -6.40 -5.50
N PHE A 99 14.36 -6.79 -4.81
CA PHE A 99 14.38 -7.96 -3.93
C PHE A 99 13.36 -7.84 -2.80
N PHE A 100 13.37 -6.72 -2.06
CA PHE A 100 12.46 -6.52 -0.93
C PHE A 100 11.02 -6.30 -1.38
N GLN A 101 10.81 -5.67 -2.54
CA GLN A 101 9.48 -5.55 -3.14
C GLN A 101 8.90 -6.94 -3.50
N THR A 102 9.70 -7.80 -4.15
CA THR A 102 9.31 -9.19 -4.48
C THR A 102 9.05 -10.00 -3.22
N LEU A 103 9.92 -9.86 -2.21
CA LEU A 103 9.75 -10.53 -0.93
C LEU A 103 8.51 -10.03 -0.17
N GLY A 104 8.20 -8.74 -0.26
CA GLY A 104 6.97 -8.16 0.27
C GLY A 104 5.72 -8.75 -0.39
N LEU A 105 5.71 -8.89 -1.72
CA LEU A 105 4.65 -9.56 -2.47
C LEU A 105 4.50 -11.03 -2.04
N LEU A 106 5.62 -11.76 -1.90
CA LEU A 106 5.61 -13.14 -1.43
C LEU A 106 5.03 -13.25 -0.02
N VAL A 107 5.43 -12.38 0.90
CA VAL A 107 4.88 -12.35 2.27
C VAL A 107 3.39 -12.04 2.26
N LEU A 108 2.94 -11.10 1.43
CA LEU A 108 1.51 -10.81 1.29
C LEU A 108 0.74 -12.04 0.80
N LEU A 109 1.27 -12.77 -0.19
CA LEU A 109 0.68 -14.02 -0.68
C LEU A 109 0.61 -15.08 0.43
N LEU A 110 1.69 -15.25 1.21
CA LEU A 110 1.73 -16.19 2.33
C LEU A 110 0.72 -15.82 3.42
N VAL A 111 0.53 -14.54 3.72
CA VAL A 111 -0.49 -14.08 4.68
C VAL A 111 -1.89 -14.47 4.20
N VAL A 112 -2.18 -14.33 2.90
CA VAL A 112 -3.48 -14.71 2.33
C VAL A 112 -3.69 -16.23 2.38
N ILE A 113 -2.67 -17.02 2.02
CA ILE A 113 -2.73 -18.49 2.03
C ILE A 113 -2.91 -19.00 3.46
N ASP A 114 -2.07 -18.57 4.40
CA ASP A 114 -2.16 -19.02 5.80
C ASP A 114 -3.42 -18.48 6.48
N GLY A 115 -3.85 -17.26 6.17
CA GLY A 115 -5.12 -16.70 6.65
C GLY A 115 -6.34 -17.49 6.18
N ALA A 116 -6.36 -17.95 4.92
CA ALA A 116 -7.40 -18.83 4.41
C ALA A 116 -7.37 -20.20 5.10
N PHE A 117 -6.17 -20.79 5.27
CA PHE A 117 -6.00 -22.04 6.00
C PHE A 117 -6.49 -21.93 7.46
N PHE A 118 -6.10 -20.88 8.17
CA PHE A 118 -6.57 -20.55 9.51
C PHE A 118 -8.10 -20.43 9.58
N PHE A 119 -8.71 -19.76 8.60
CA PHE A 119 -10.16 -19.63 8.53
C PHE A 119 -10.86 -20.98 8.39
N PHE A 120 -10.36 -21.89 7.54
CA PHE A 120 -10.91 -23.24 7.43
C PHE A 120 -10.78 -24.04 8.74
N LEU A 121 -9.67 -23.85 9.48
CA LEU A 121 -9.48 -24.42 10.82
C LEU A 121 -10.49 -23.87 11.84
N LEU A 122 -10.79 -22.57 11.78
CA LEU A 122 -11.78 -21.94 12.67
C LEU A 122 -13.21 -22.40 12.41
N VAL A 123 -13.62 -22.47 11.13
CA VAL A 123 -14.97 -22.92 10.74
C VAL A 123 -15.17 -24.41 11.05
N GLY A 124 -14.07 -25.17 11.19
CA GLY A 124 -14.13 -26.62 11.37
C GLY A 124 -14.45 -27.36 10.07
N TRP A 125 -14.26 -26.72 8.91
CA TRP A 125 -14.49 -27.33 7.59
C TRP A 125 -13.31 -28.22 7.18
N HIS A 126 -12.96 -29.16 8.06
CA HIS A 126 -11.85 -30.09 7.87
C HIS A 126 -12.15 -31.43 8.55
N GLY A 127 -11.60 -32.53 8.02
CA GLY A 127 -11.73 -33.87 8.60
C GLY A 127 -10.74 -34.20 9.72
N LEU A 128 -10.09 -33.21 10.34
CA LEU A 128 -8.98 -33.42 11.29
C LEU A 128 -9.39 -33.92 12.69
N CYS A 129 -10.68 -33.92 13.04
CA CYS A 129 -11.17 -34.54 14.27
C CYS A 129 -11.93 -35.82 13.91
N PRO A 130 -11.54 -36.99 14.44
CA PRO A 130 -12.28 -38.23 14.21
C PRO A 130 -13.71 -38.13 14.77
N PRO A 131 -14.72 -38.66 14.07
CA PRO A 131 -16.08 -38.69 14.59
C PRO A 131 -16.15 -39.59 15.84
N GLY A 132 -16.68 -39.05 16.94
CA GLY A 132 -16.92 -39.81 18.18
C GLY A 132 -15.78 -39.80 19.21
N THR A 133 -14.64 -39.16 18.91
CA THR A 133 -13.59 -38.89 19.91
C THR A 133 -13.58 -37.40 20.26
N ASN A 134 -13.46 -37.07 21.55
CA ASN A 134 -13.30 -35.68 22.01
C ASN A 134 -11.88 -35.12 21.78
N ASP A 135 -10.96 -35.96 21.30
CA ASP A 135 -9.56 -35.58 21.10
C ASP A 135 -9.38 -34.94 19.72
N CYS A 136 -9.10 -33.63 19.72
CA CYS A 136 -8.87 -32.81 18.54
C CYS A 136 -7.42 -32.29 18.47
N ASP A 137 -6.45 -33.04 19.00
CA ASP A 137 -5.05 -32.62 19.15
C ASP A 137 -4.42 -32.20 17.83
N GLN A 138 -4.71 -32.91 16.74
CA GLN A 138 -4.20 -32.59 15.41
C GLN A 138 -4.70 -31.24 14.92
N ARG A 139 -5.99 -30.93 15.11
CA ARG A 139 -6.53 -29.60 14.79
C ARG A 139 -5.87 -28.52 15.63
N ASN A 140 -5.73 -28.74 16.93
CA ASN A 140 -5.15 -27.78 17.86
C ASN A 140 -3.68 -27.48 17.51
N TYR A 141 -2.92 -28.49 17.08
CA TYR A 141 -1.56 -28.34 16.57
C TYR A 141 -1.51 -27.45 15.32
N TRP A 142 -2.29 -27.76 14.29
CA TRP A 142 -2.32 -26.98 13.05
C TRP A 142 -2.83 -25.55 13.26
N TYR A 143 -3.80 -25.39 14.14
CA TYR A 143 -4.31 -24.08 14.56
C TYR A 143 -3.20 -23.24 15.18
N ASN A 144 -2.48 -23.77 16.17
CA ASN A 144 -1.38 -23.06 16.82
C ASN A 144 -0.23 -22.77 15.85
N PHE A 145 0.11 -23.73 14.99
CA PHE A 145 1.13 -23.56 13.95
C PHE A 145 0.79 -22.41 12.98
N SER A 146 -0.41 -22.40 12.41
CA SER A 146 -0.86 -21.35 11.51
C SER A 146 -0.83 -19.98 12.19
N VAL A 147 -1.32 -19.87 13.43
CA VAL A 147 -1.27 -18.59 14.14
C VAL A 147 0.17 -18.10 14.38
N GLN A 148 1.12 -19.01 14.66
CA GLN A 148 2.53 -18.63 14.77
C GLN A 148 3.10 -18.16 13.43
N VAL A 149 2.77 -18.83 12.33
CA VAL A 149 3.19 -18.42 10.98
C VAL A 149 2.62 -17.04 10.63
N LEU A 150 1.32 -16.81 10.80
CA LEU A 150 0.69 -15.49 10.62
C LEU A 150 1.35 -14.41 11.48
N THR A 151 1.62 -14.71 12.76
CA THR A 151 2.27 -13.74 13.65
C THR A 151 3.68 -13.41 13.18
N LEU A 152 4.44 -14.40 12.70
CA LEU A 152 5.77 -14.20 12.14
C LEU A 152 5.74 -13.32 10.88
N LEU A 153 4.81 -13.59 9.95
CA LEU A 153 4.66 -12.82 8.70
C LEU A 153 4.29 -11.35 8.97
N PHE A 154 3.37 -11.10 9.90
CA PHE A 154 3.04 -9.73 10.31
C PHE A 154 4.19 -9.05 11.05
N THR A 155 4.95 -9.80 11.87
CA THR A 155 6.15 -9.28 12.55
C THR A 155 7.23 -8.89 11.55
N TYR A 156 7.45 -9.70 10.52
CA TYR A 156 8.34 -9.37 9.42
C TYR A 156 7.90 -8.08 8.72
N SER A 157 6.60 -7.94 8.44
CA SER A 157 6.03 -6.74 7.79
C SER A 157 6.22 -5.48 8.65
N ALA A 158 6.03 -5.62 9.98
CA ALA A 158 6.30 -4.56 10.94
C ALA A 158 7.80 -4.20 11.00
N LEU A 159 8.69 -5.19 10.92
CA LEU A 159 10.14 -4.99 10.97
C LEU A 159 10.67 -4.26 9.74
N ILE A 160 10.28 -4.68 8.53
CA ILE A 160 10.71 -4.06 7.27
C ILE A 160 10.21 -2.61 7.14
N SER A 161 9.00 -2.32 7.64
CA SER A 161 8.44 -0.97 7.59
C SER A 161 8.91 -0.05 8.73
N LEU A 162 9.52 -0.60 9.78
CA LEU A 162 9.95 0.16 10.95
C LEU A 162 10.96 1.28 10.63
N PRO A 163 12.00 1.07 9.79
CA PRO A 163 12.95 2.14 9.46
C PRO A 163 12.29 3.35 8.83
N TRP A 164 11.34 3.14 7.91
CA TRP A 164 10.58 4.21 7.27
C TRP A 164 9.67 4.93 8.27
N ARG A 165 8.98 4.20 9.16
CA ARG A 165 8.13 4.79 10.22
C ARG A 165 8.96 5.65 11.18
N CYS A 166 10.12 5.15 11.62
CA CYS A 166 11.05 5.90 12.48
C CYS A 166 11.63 7.13 11.77
N ALA A 167 12.04 7.00 10.51
CA ALA A 167 12.55 8.11 9.70
C ALA A 167 11.52 9.25 9.58
N ASN A 168 10.26 8.90 9.30
CA ASN A 168 9.17 9.87 9.25
C ASN A 168 8.91 10.52 10.61
N LEU A 169 8.85 9.75 11.70
CA LEU A 169 8.61 10.34 13.03
C LEU A 169 9.73 11.31 13.41
N ILE A 170 10.99 10.92 13.21
CA ILE A 170 12.15 11.79 13.48
C ILE A 170 12.10 13.06 12.63
N HIS A 171 11.76 12.96 11.36
CA HIS A 171 11.63 14.12 10.48
C HIS A 171 10.50 15.06 10.95
N LEU A 172 9.33 14.52 11.30
CA LEU A 172 8.17 15.30 11.72
C LEU A 172 8.28 15.90 13.13
N THR A 173 9.06 15.29 14.01
CA THR A 173 9.21 15.73 15.42
C THR A 173 10.43 16.60 15.66
N ARG A 174 11.36 16.68 14.71
CA ARG A 174 12.49 17.59 14.82
C ARG A 174 11.96 19.03 14.81
N PRO A 175 12.20 19.82 15.88
CA PRO A 175 11.84 21.22 15.85
C PRO A 175 12.58 21.87 14.69
N SER A 176 11.84 22.53 13.78
CA SER A 176 12.43 23.37 12.74
C SER A 176 13.40 24.31 13.41
N ARG A 177 14.71 24.07 13.25
CA ARG A 177 15.73 25.06 13.59
C ARG A 177 15.58 26.16 12.55
N ALA A 178 14.67 27.08 12.84
CA ALA A 178 14.25 28.21 12.01
C ALA A 178 15.34 29.29 11.91
N THR A 179 16.61 28.90 11.78
CA THR A 179 17.74 29.82 11.69
C THR A 179 18.17 30.12 10.26
N THR A 180 17.55 29.52 9.25
CA THR A 180 17.71 29.91 7.85
C THR A 180 16.35 29.95 7.17
N ALA A 181 16.15 30.93 6.29
CA ALA A 181 14.88 31.19 5.58
C ALA A 181 14.39 30.02 4.70
N ASP A 182 15.19 28.97 4.55
CA ASP A 182 14.87 27.70 3.89
C ASP A 182 14.27 26.67 4.86
N SER A 183 13.33 27.09 5.72
CA SER A 183 12.57 26.19 6.60
C SER A 183 11.55 25.35 5.80
N SER A 184 12.06 24.53 4.88
CA SER A 184 11.37 23.56 4.03
C SER A 184 10.87 22.31 4.77
N ASN A 185 11.16 22.19 6.07
CA ASN A 185 10.90 21.02 6.91
C ASN A 185 9.41 20.66 7.12
N ALA A 186 8.48 21.40 6.54
CA ALA A 186 7.07 21.04 6.57
C ALA A 186 6.27 21.59 5.38
N THR A 187 6.95 22.00 4.30
CA THR A 187 6.23 22.44 3.11
C THR A 187 5.54 21.22 2.50
N ALA A 188 4.24 21.34 2.21
CA ALA A 188 3.51 20.25 1.57
C ALA A 188 4.20 19.86 0.25
N GLY A 189 4.46 18.57 0.08
CA GLY A 189 5.09 18.04 -1.14
C GLY A 189 6.61 17.98 -1.15
N THR A 190 7.29 18.19 -0.02
CA THR A 190 8.73 17.90 0.10
C THR A 190 8.98 16.57 0.83
N ASN A 191 9.93 15.78 0.34
CA ASN A 191 10.29 14.48 0.90
C ASN A 191 11.20 14.59 2.16
N LEU A 192 11.70 13.47 2.68
CA LEU A 192 12.57 13.42 3.86
C LEU A 192 13.93 14.13 3.68
N GLN A 193 14.31 14.45 2.44
CA GLN A 193 15.50 15.19 2.04
C GLN A 193 15.20 16.66 1.73
N GLY A 194 13.93 17.09 1.80
CA GLY A 194 13.50 18.44 1.43
C GLY A 194 13.35 18.65 -0.08
N LEU A 195 13.50 17.60 -0.90
CA LEU A 195 13.29 17.67 -2.35
C LEU A 195 11.80 17.60 -2.67
N ALA A 196 11.37 18.29 -3.72
CA ALA A 196 9.99 18.18 -4.21
C ALA A 196 9.69 16.72 -4.60
N THR A 197 8.53 16.22 -4.21
CA THR A 197 8.06 14.86 -4.50
C THR A 197 6.60 14.88 -4.94
N GLU A 198 6.23 13.88 -5.72
CA GLU A 198 4.86 13.62 -6.17
C GLU A 198 4.14 12.60 -5.27
N GLU A 199 4.81 12.09 -4.24
CA GLU A 199 4.24 11.13 -3.31
C GLU A 199 3.11 11.77 -2.47
N PRO A 200 1.87 11.23 -2.51
CA PRO A 200 0.74 11.79 -1.78
C PRO A 200 0.97 11.93 -0.28
N TRP A 201 1.77 11.04 0.31
CA TRP A 201 2.10 11.05 1.73
C TRP A 201 2.64 12.42 2.19
N PHE A 202 3.52 13.05 1.42
CA PHE A 202 4.15 14.32 1.82
C PHE A 202 3.26 15.55 1.65
N TYR A 203 2.09 15.40 1.03
CA TYR A 203 1.07 16.46 0.94
C TYR A 203 0.07 16.43 2.09
N ILE A 204 0.06 15.36 2.91
CA ILE A 204 -0.77 15.28 4.11
C ILE A 204 -0.27 16.30 5.14
N PRO A 205 -1.15 17.09 5.79
CA PRO A 205 -0.74 18.04 6.82
C PRO A 205 0.11 17.40 7.92
N THR A 206 1.19 18.08 8.32
CA THR A 206 2.21 17.57 9.25
C THR A 206 1.61 17.03 10.55
N THR A 207 0.65 17.73 11.16
CA THR A 207 -0.02 17.27 12.39
C THR A 207 -0.71 15.92 12.20
N ARG A 208 -1.35 15.70 11.04
CA ARG A 208 -2.01 14.43 10.73
C ARG A 208 -1.00 13.32 10.46
N ARG A 209 0.11 13.63 9.76
CA ARG A 209 1.22 12.70 9.55
C ARG A 209 1.86 12.23 10.87
N VAL A 210 2.00 13.11 11.86
CA VAL A 210 2.53 12.74 13.18
C VAL A 210 1.64 11.69 13.84
N TRP A 211 0.32 11.91 13.85
CA TRP A 211 -0.63 10.94 14.41
C TRP A 211 -0.65 9.62 13.64
N LEU A 212 -0.70 9.67 12.31
CA LEU A 212 -0.62 8.48 11.46
C LEU A 212 0.66 7.67 11.71
N THR A 213 1.81 8.33 11.73
CA THR A 213 3.11 7.68 11.97
C THR A 213 3.18 7.08 13.37
N THR A 214 2.61 7.77 14.36
CA THR A 214 2.53 7.28 15.74
C THR A 214 1.66 6.03 15.84
N LEU A 215 0.48 6.01 15.19
CA LEU A 215 -0.38 4.83 15.13
C LEU A 215 0.32 3.64 14.46
N LEU A 216 1.07 3.88 13.38
CA LEU A 216 1.86 2.85 12.70
C LEU A 216 2.98 2.32 13.61
N LEU A 217 3.64 3.16 14.40
CA LEU A 217 4.64 2.70 15.36
C LEU A 217 4.03 1.89 16.51
N TRP A 218 2.85 2.28 17.00
CA TRP A 218 2.11 1.47 17.97
C TRP A 218 1.71 0.10 17.40
N ASN A 219 1.27 0.05 16.14
CA ASN A 219 1.06 -1.21 15.43
C ASN A 219 2.33 -2.08 15.45
N SER A 220 3.50 -1.54 15.09
CA SER A 220 4.77 -2.28 15.15
C SER A 220 5.09 -2.80 16.56
N LEU A 221 4.93 -1.95 17.58
CA LEU A 221 5.21 -2.32 18.95
C LEU A 221 4.30 -3.45 19.44
N PHE A 222 2.99 -3.32 19.25
CA PHE A 222 2.04 -4.38 19.63
C PHE A 222 2.27 -5.67 18.86
N GLN A 223 2.71 -5.58 17.60
CA GLN A 223 3.08 -6.77 16.83
C GLN A 223 4.29 -7.49 17.44
N PHE A 224 5.33 -6.77 17.87
CA PHE A 224 6.47 -7.38 18.56
C PHE A 224 6.09 -7.97 19.92
N LEU A 225 5.21 -7.29 20.68
CA LEU A 225 4.69 -7.83 21.94
C LEU A 225 3.83 -9.07 21.73
N ASN A 226 3.04 -9.12 20.64
CA ASN A 226 2.29 -10.31 20.26
C ASN A 226 3.24 -11.47 19.92
N GLN A 227 4.28 -11.24 19.10
CA GLN A 227 5.28 -12.26 18.79
C GLN A 227 6.02 -12.74 20.05
N ALA A 228 6.40 -11.84 20.95
CA ALA A 228 7.03 -12.20 22.22
C ALA A 228 6.09 -13.06 23.08
N SER A 229 4.81 -12.70 23.16
CA SER A 229 3.80 -13.50 23.85
C SER A 229 3.65 -14.90 23.24
N ARG A 230 3.71 -15.02 21.91
CA ARG A 230 3.65 -16.31 21.20
C ARG A 230 4.88 -17.19 21.43
N ILE A 231 6.04 -16.59 21.66
CA ILE A 231 7.25 -17.32 22.03
C ILE A 231 7.12 -17.86 23.47
N VAL A 232 6.51 -17.08 24.38
CA VAL A 232 6.29 -17.49 25.78
C VAL A 232 5.18 -18.54 25.90
N TYR A 233 4.08 -18.36 25.17
CA TYR A 233 2.92 -19.26 25.13
C TYR A 233 2.89 -19.99 23.79
N SER A 234 3.89 -20.85 23.58
CA SER A 234 4.15 -21.50 22.29
C SER A 234 3.26 -22.72 22.00
N ASP A 235 2.63 -23.29 23.03
CA ASP A 235 1.74 -24.45 22.90
C ASP A 235 0.27 -24.04 23.07
N TYR A 236 -0.62 -24.91 22.60
CA TYR A 236 -2.06 -24.62 22.59
C TYR A 236 -2.65 -24.47 24.00
N GLU A 237 -2.21 -25.28 24.96
CA GLU A 237 -2.76 -25.27 26.32
C GLU A 237 -2.38 -24.00 27.07
N SER A 238 -1.10 -23.59 26.98
CA SER A 238 -0.61 -22.37 27.60
C SER A 238 -1.23 -21.12 26.97
N GLN A 239 -1.43 -21.13 25.64
CA GLN A 239 -2.10 -20.05 24.93
C GLN A 239 -3.61 -19.97 25.23
N SER A 240 -4.26 -21.10 25.52
CA SER A 240 -5.69 -21.14 25.87
C SER A 240 -5.95 -20.83 27.35
N SER A 241 -4.92 -20.92 28.18
CA SER A 241 -4.99 -20.66 29.62
C SER A 241 -4.72 -19.21 29.97
N PHE A 242 -5.18 -18.77 31.15
CA PHE A 242 -4.78 -17.47 31.69
C PHE A 242 -3.33 -17.54 32.22
N PRO A 243 -2.46 -16.57 31.90
CA PRO A 243 -2.74 -15.30 31.22
C PRO A 243 -2.46 -15.30 29.70
N GLY A 244 -1.99 -16.41 29.11
CA GLY A 244 -1.63 -16.51 27.70
C GLY A 244 -2.74 -16.12 26.72
N CYS A 245 -3.97 -16.55 27.00
CA CYS A 245 -5.15 -16.21 26.20
C CYS A 245 -5.42 -14.70 26.18
N LEU A 246 -5.28 -14.03 27.32
CA LEU A 246 -5.48 -12.58 27.40
C LEU A 246 -4.41 -11.82 26.62
N TRP A 247 -3.12 -12.12 26.88
CA TRP A 247 -2.01 -11.38 26.27
C TRP A 247 -1.96 -11.52 24.75
N THR A 248 -2.08 -12.74 24.24
CA THR A 248 -2.00 -13.01 22.79
C THR A 248 -3.17 -12.38 22.04
N ASN A 249 -4.40 -12.41 22.57
CA ASN A 249 -5.55 -11.77 21.92
C ASN A 249 -5.52 -10.24 22.06
N LEU A 250 -5.10 -9.71 23.21
CA LEU A 250 -5.02 -8.27 23.44
C LEU A 250 -4.02 -7.60 22.49
N PHE A 251 -2.78 -8.10 22.42
CA PHE A 251 -1.77 -7.50 21.55
C PHE A 251 -2.07 -7.70 20.07
N PHE A 252 -2.63 -8.84 19.69
CA PHE A 252 -3.13 -9.05 18.34
C PHE A 252 -4.22 -8.03 17.98
N GLY A 253 -5.24 -7.88 18.84
CA GLY A 253 -6.35 -6.95 18.62
C GLY A 253 -5.90 -5.48 18.55
N LEU A 254 -5.01 -5.06 19.44
CA LEU A 254 -4.43 -3.70 19.43
C LEU A 254 -3.58 -3.45 18.18
N SER A 255 -2.73 -4.41 17.80
CA SER A 255 -1.95 -4.33 16.56
C SER A 255 -2.86 -4.14 15.34
N PHE A 256 -3.89 -4.97 15.22
CA PHE A 256 -4.87 -4.92 14.14
C PHE A 256 -5.64 -3.60 14.12
N LEU A 257 -6.14 -3.14 15.27
CA LEU A 257 -6.89 -1.89 15.38
C LEU A 257 -6.04 -0.68 14.96
N CYS A 258 -4.79 -0.59 15.42
CA CYS A 258 -3.88 0.48 15.02
C CYS A 258 -3.64 0.47 13.50
N ALA A 259 -3.41 -0.70 12.90
CA ALA A 259 -3.23 -0.82 11.46
C ALA A 259 -4.49 -0.44 10.67
N ALA A 260 -5.66 -0.92 11.08
CA ALA A 260 -6.93 -0.64 10.43
C ALA A 260 -7.27 0.86 10.46
N VAL A 261 -7.13 1.50 11.62
CA VAL A 261 -7.37 2.94 11.78
C VAL A 261 -6.38 3.75 10.94
N ALA A 262 -5.08 3.44 10.99
CA ALA A 262 -4.07 4.13 10.19
C ALA A 262 -4.32 3.95 8.69
N GLY A 263 -4.64 2.73 8.23
CA GLY A 263 -4.92 2.42 6.84
C GLY A 263 -6.16 3.15 6.32
N ALA A 264 -7.27 3.12 7.06
CA ALA A 264 -8.49 3.84 6.71
C ALA A 264 -8.26 5.36 6.64
N TRP A 265 -7.48 5.91 7.59
CA TRP A 265 -7.17 7.32 7.62
C TRP A 265 -6.25 7.72 6.44
N ILE A 266 -5.22 6.94 6.11
CA ILE A 266 -4.39 7.17 4.91
C ILE A 266 -5.25 7.12 3.64
N ALA A 267 -6.14 6.13 3.50
CA ALA A 267 -7.04 6.02 2.35
C ALA A 267 -7.95 7.25 2.22
N TRP A 268 -8.46 7.76 3.35
CA TRP A 268 -9.29 8.96 3.36
C TRP A 268 -8.50 10.23 2.98
N GLU A 269 -7.33 10.46 3.57
CA GLU A 269 -6.49 11.63 3.24
C GLU A 269 -6.05 11.62 1.78
N THR A 270 -5.63 10.46 1.26
CA THR A 270 -5.26 10.34 -0.16
C THR A 270 -6.45 10.58 -1.09
N LYS A 271 -7.66 10.16 -0.72
CA LYS A 271 -8.88 10.50 -1.47
C LYS A 271 -9.13 12.01 -1.50
N LEU A 272 -9.02 12.69 -0.35
CA LEU A 272 -9.19 14.15 -0.27
C LEU A 272 -8.13 14.88 -1.11
N LEU A 273 -6.87 14.41 -1.08
CA LEU A 273 -5.79 14.99 -1.88
C LEU A 273 -6.01 14.82 -3.38
N ARG A 274 -6.49 13.65 -3.84
CA ARG A 274 -6.84 13.43 -5.25
C ARG A 274 -7.99 14.34 -5.72
N GLN A 275 -8.97 14.59 -4.85
CA GLN A 275 -10.07 15.52 -5.16
C GLN A 275 -9.60 16.98 -5.22
N ALA A 276 -8.67 17.37 -4.35
CA ALA A 276 -8.13 18.74 -4.33
C ALA A 276 -7.16 19.03 -5.48
N TYR A 277 -6.46 18.00 -5.99
CA TYR A 277 -5.45 18.13 -7.04
C TYR A 277 -5.68 17.09 -8.16
N PRO A 278 -6.74 17.24 -8.97
CA PRO A 278 -7.05 16.29 -10.04
C PRO A 278 -5.89 16.21 -11.05
N GLY A 279 -5.51 14.99 -11.42
CA GLY A 279 -4.42 14.73 -12.38
C GLY A 279 -3.00 14.79 -11.81
N LYS A 280 -2.81 15.31 -10.59
CA LYS A 280 -1.47 15.39 -9.96
C LYS A 280 -0.99 14.05 -9.40
N PHE A 281 -1.89 13.30 -8.78
CA PHE A 281 -1.57 12.02 -8.16
C PHE A 281 -2.12 10.88 -9.00
N GLY A 282 -1.38 9.77 -9.05
CA GLY A 282 -1.83 8.55 -9.71
C GLY A 282 -3.15 8.02 -9.16
N MET A 283 -3.81 7.20 -9.98
CA MET A 283 -5.09 6.56 -9.66
C MET A 283 -5.01 5.78 -8.34
N GLY A 284 -6.08 5.83 -7.56
CA GLY A 284 -6.18 5.00 -6.37
C GLY A 284 -6.27 3.52 -6.73
N PRO A 285 -6.00 2.60 -5.78
CA PRO A 285 -6.13 1.17 -6.03
C PRO A 285 -7.56 0.78 -6.41
N VAL A 286 -8.57 1.45 -5.87
CA VAL A 286 -9.99 1.26 -6.23
C VAL A 286 -10.24 1.72 -7.66
N ASP A 287 -9.73 2.89 -8.03
CA ASP A 287 -9.90 3.44 -9.38
C ASP A 287 -9.17 2.56 -10.41
N ALA A 288 -7.97 2.09 -10.08
CA ALA A 288 -7.20 1.17 -10.91
C ALA A 288 -7.89 -0.19 -11.07
N PHE A 289 -8.51 -0.71 -10.01
CA PHE A 289 -9.31 -1.94 -10.09
C PHE A 289 -10.57 -1.74 -10.92
N GLN A 290 -11.24 -0.60 -10.77
CA GLN A 290 -12.43 -0.26 -11.55
C GLN A 290 -12.09 -0.11 -13.03
N GLU A 291 -10.98 0.57 -13.35
CA GLU A 291 -10.46 0.66 -14.72
C GLU A 291 -10.14 -0.73 -15.27
N PHE A 292 -9.38 -1.54 -14.54
CA PHE A 292 -9.07 -2.92 -14.92
C PHE A 292 -10.34 -3.75 -15.19
N TYR A 293 -11.33 -3.67 -14.29
CA TYR A 293 -12.60 -4.36 -14.43
C TYR A 293 -13.38 -3.89 -15.65
N GLN A 294 -13.44 -2.58 -15.90
CA GLN A 294 -14.09 -2.00 -17.07
C GLN A 294 -13.38 -2.40 -18.38
N THR A 295 -12.06 -2.39 -18.41
CA THR A 295 -11.28 -2.84 -19.58
C THR A 295 -11.49 -4.34 -19.84
N TYR A 296 -11.49 -5.17 -18.81
CA TYR A 296 -11.59 -6.63 -18.96
C TYR A 296 -13.02 -7.10 -19.26
N PHE A 297 -14.02 -6.61 -18.52
CA PHE A 297 -15.42 -7.06 -18.64
C PHE A 297 -16.27 -6.17 -19.54
N GLY A 298 -15.87 -4.92 -19.76
CA GLY A 298 -16.64 -3.97 -20.58
C GLY A 298 -16.54 -4.21 -22.09
N GLY A 299 -15.78 -5.21 -22.55
CA GLY A 299 -15.71 -5.61 -23.96
C GLY A 299 -15.12 -4.54 -24.89
N GLN A 300 -14.65 -3.42 -24.37
CA GLN A 300 -13.88 -2.44 -25.14
C GLN A 300 -12.45 -2.97 -25.30
N CYS A 301 -12.28 -3.96 -26.17
CA CYS A 301 -11.05 -4.13 -26.92
C CYS A 301 -10.89 -2.93 -27.86
N THR A 302 -10.69 -1.74 -27.32
CA THR A 302 -10.04 -0.67 -28.07
C THR A 302 -8.59 -1.12 -28.20
N LEU A 303 -8.35 -2.01 -29.17
CA LEU A 303 -7.00 -2.21 -29.71
C LEU A 303 -6.42 -0.81 -29.90
N PRO A 304 -5.20 -0.53 -29.40
CA PRO A 304 -4.58 0.77 -29.56
C PRO A 304 -4.67 1.13 -31.03
N ARG A 305 -5.47 2.16 -31.31
CA ARG A 305 -5.77 2.62 -32.66
C ARG A 305 -4.43 2.80 -33.36
N ASN A 306 -4.25 2.02 -34.42
CA ASN A 306 -2.98 1.80 -35.12
C ASN A 306 -2.11 3.07 -35.13
N ARG A 307 -0.89 2.96 -34.59
CA ARG A 307 0.21 3.92 -34.73
C ARG A 307 0.45 4.37 -36.19
N ARG A 308 -0.03 3.59 -37.16
CA ARG A 308 0.02 3.90 -38.59
C ARG A 308 -0.80 5.12 -39.03
N GLU A 309 -1.86 5.52 -38.31
CA GLU A 309 -2.54 6.79 -38.62
C GLU A 309 -1.76 8.02 -38.13
N GLN A 310 -0.79 7.83 -37.22
CA GLN A 310 0.02 8.94 -36.70
C GLN A 310 1.30 9.15 -37.53
N GLU A 311 1.89 8.08 -38.08
CA GLU A 311 2.98 8.20 -39.07
C GLU A 311 2.50 8.82 -40.40
N SER A 312 1.23 8.62 -40.80
CA SER A 312 0.73 9.21 -42.05
C SER A 312 0.42 10.71 -41.98
N VAL A 313 0.33 11.30 -40.79
CA VAL A 313 0.14 12.76 -40.65
C VAL A 313 1.49 13.47 -40.62
N ASP A 314 2.53 12.82 -40.09
CA ASP A 314 3.88 13.39 -40.05
C ASP A 314 4.61 13.30 -41.42
N GLU A 315 4.11 12.50 -42.38
CA GLU A 315 4.66 12.43 -43.75
C GLU A 315 4.05 13.44 -44.75
N GLU A 316 2.90 14.07 -44.46
CA GLU A 316 2.29 15.08 -45.36
C GLU A 316 2.70 16.54 -45.05
N GLU A 317 3.43 16.80 -43.97
CA GLU A 317 3.92 18.14 -43.59
C GLU A 317 5.43 18.38 -43.83
N GLY A 318 6.12 17.48 -44.53
CA GLY A 318 7.53 17.62 -44.96
C GLY A 318 7.70 17.76 -46.46
#